data_AF-A0A438J0U6-F1
#
_entry.id   AF-A0A438J0U6-F1
#
_cell.length_a   1.000
_cell.length_b   1.000
_cell.length_c   1.000
_cell.angle_alpha   90.00
_cell.angle_beta   90.00
_cell.angle_gamma   90.00
#
_symmetry.space_group_name_H-M   'P 1'
#
loop_
_entity.id
_entity.type
_entity.pdbx_description
1 polymer ?
#
loop_
_entity_poly.entity_id
_entity_poly.type
_entity_poly.pdbx_seq_one_letter_code
_entity_poly.pdbx_strand_id
1 'polypeptide(L)'
;MAINSRLRSSDPHILRHKKLSPFSPPSFSSAPSLSLSSFSLPKQFPQTHLKQSFDSAKSSGSVPSQRINAWNSDQLPIYEPGLDEVVKQCRGKNLFFSTDVEKHVSEADIVFVSVNTPTKTQGLGAGKAADLTYWESAARMIADVSKSDKIVVEKSTVPVKTAEAIEKILTHNSKGINFQILSNPEFLAEGTAIQDLFNPDRVLIGGRETPEGQKAIKALRDVYAHWRISSVNAMSALCEATGADVTEVSHAVGKDTRIGPKFLNASVGFGGSCFQKDILNLVYICECNGLPEVANYWKQVIKVNDYQKTRFVNRVVSSMFNTVSGKKIAILGFAFKKDTGDTRETPAIDVCKGLLGDKAHLSIYDPQVSGEQIQRDLAMKKFDWDHPIHLQPLSPTSVKQVSVVWDAYTATKDAHGICILTEWDEFKSLDYKKIYDNMQKPAFVFDGRNVVDAEKLREIGFIVYSIGKPLDAWLKDMPAVA
;
A
#
# COMPACT_ATOMS: atom_id res chain seq x y z
N MET A 1 34.11 4.63 -39.93
CA MET A 1 34.42 3.74 -41.07
C MET A 1 33.32 2.69 -41.11
N ALA A 2 32.38 2.79 -42.06
CA ALA A 2 32.41 2.09 -43.36
C ALA A 2 32.20 0.57 -43.17
N ILE A 3 31.03 -0.04 -43.42
CA ILE A 3 30.10 -0.04 -44.58
C ILE A 3 30.72 -0.61 -45.87
N ASN A 4 30.29 -1.82 -46.24
CA ASN A 4 30.04 -2.32 -47.61
C ASN A 4 29.14 -3.57 -47.46
N SER A 5 27.91 -3.65 -48.00
CA SER A 5 27.42 -3.57 -49.40
C SER A 5 27.76 -4.82 -50.23
N ARG A 6 26.79 -5.65 -50.68
CA ARG A 6 26.05 -5.66 -51.98
C ARG A 6 25.19 -6.96 -52.06
N LEU A 7 24.18 -7.23 -52.91
CA LEU A 7 23.42 -6.64 -54.05
C LEU A 7 21.96 -7.22 -54.00
N ARG A 8 20.87 -6.50 -54.35
CA ARG A 8 20.02 -6.55 -55.59
C ARG A 8 19.48 -7.92 -56.06
N SER A 9 18.25 -8.08 -56.62
CA SER A 9 17.08 -7.17 -56.79
C SER A 9 15.81 -7.88 -57.34
N SER A 10 14.62 -7.31 -57.02
CA SER A 10 13.38 -7.18 -57.86
C SER A 10 12.73 -8.37 -58.60
N ASP A 11 11.43 -8.65 -58.29
CA ASP A 11 10.31 -8.53 -59.26
C ASP A 11 8.92 -8.44 -58.55
N PRO A 12 7.87 -7.76 -59.09
CA PRO A 12 6.53 -7.63 -58.48
C PRO A 12 5.35 -8.22 -59.31
N HIS A 13 4.10 -8.12 -58.77
CA HIS A 13 2.78 -8.55 -59.33
C HIS A 13 2.40 -10.04 -59.07
N ILE A 14 1.13 -10.50 -58.86
CA ILE A 14 -0.21 -9.87 -58.92
C ILE A 14 -1.32 -10.72 -58.20
N LEU A 15 -2.45 -10.10 -57.79
CA LEU A 15 -3.75 -10.70 -57.33
C LEU A 15 -3.77 -11.50 -55.99
N ARG A 16 -4.84 -11.54 -55.18
CA ARG A 16 -6.27 -11.15 -55.33
C ARG A 16 -6.93 -10.83 -53.98
N HIS A 17 -7.67 -9.72 -53.85
CA HIS A 17 -8.60 -9.52 -52.73
C HIS A 17 -9.91 -10.31 -52.94
N LYS A 18 -10.47 -10.89 -51.86
CA LYS A 18 -11.89 -11.29 -51.79
C LYS A 18 -12.61 -10.41 -50.76
N LYS A 19 -13.63 -9.67 -51.20
CA LYS A 19 -14.66 -9.11 -50.31
C LYS A 19 -15.66 -10.22 -49.96
N LEU A 20 -16.21 -10.20 -48.74
CA LEU A 20 -17.43 -10.89 -48.38
C LEU A 20 -18.48 -9.87 -47.93
N SER A 21 -19.74 -10.18 -48.19
CA SER A 21 -20.91 -9.30 -48.08
C SER A 21 -21.53 -9.28 -46.68
N PRO A 22 -22.30 -8.23 -46.32
CA PRO A 22 -23.01 -8.19 -45.04
C PRO A 22 -24.19 -9.17 -45.01
N PHE A 23 -24.48 -9.72 -43.83
CA PHE A 23 -25.65 -10.57 -43.56
C PHE A 23 -26.62 -9.84 -42.62
N SER A 24 -27.91 -9.87 -42.98
CA SER A 24 -29.00 -9.28 -42.19
C SER A 24 -29.49 -10.24 -41.09
N PRO A 25 -30.04 -9.74 -39.97
CA PRO A 25 -30.53 -10.59 -38.87
C PRO A 25 -31.91 -11.20 -39.19
N PRO A 26 -32.23 -12.39 -38.65
CA PRO A 26 -33.57 -12.98 -38.73
C PRO A 26 -34.52 -12.38 -37.68
N SER A 27 -35.81 -12.35 -38.02
CA SER A 27 -36.95 -12.11 -37.12
C SER A 27 -37.61 -13.44 -36.69
N PHE A 28 -38.71 -13.38 -35.92
CA PHE A 28 -39.48 -14.45 -35.21
C PHE A 28 -39.12 -14.59 -33.71
N SER A 29 -40.04 -14.85 -32.77
CA SER A 29 -41.51 -14.65 -32.71
C SER A 29 -42.01 -14.79 -31.26
N SER A 30 -43.26 -14.40 -31.03
CA SER A 30 -44.05 -14.50 -29.79
C SER A 30 -43.85 -15.75 -28.90
N ALA A 31 -43.89 -15.48 -27.59
CA ALA A 31 -43.92 -16.33 -26.38
C ALA A 31 -44.63 -17.70 -26.43
N PRO A 32 -44.40 -18.55 -25.40
CA PRO A 32 -45.37 -18.56 -24.31
C PRO A 32 -44.77 -18.52 -22.89
N SER A 33 -45.56 -18.01 -21.94
CA SER A 33 -45.33 -18.07 -20.49
C SER A 33 -45.44 -19.49 -19.95
N LEU A 34 -44.51 -19.91 -19.08
CA LEU A 34 -44.63 -21.12 -18.27
C LEU A 34 -44.41 -20.83 -16.77
N SER A 35 -45.11 -21.61 -15.96
CA SER A 35 -45.47 -21.29 -14.57
C SER A 35 -44.38 -21.59 -13.53
N LEU A 36 -44.41 -20.82 -12.44
CA LEU A 36 -43.78 -21.15 -11.17
C LEU A 36 -44.27 -22.52 -10.65
N SER A 37 -43.38 -23.53 -10.67
CA SER A 37 -43.56 -24.78 -9.92
C SER A 37 -42.25 -25.25 -9.33
N SER A 38 -42.08 -24.97 -8.03
CA SER A 38 -41.30 -25.75 -7.05
C SER A 38 -40.12 -26.59 -7.56
N PHE A 39 -38.91 -26.03 -7.49
CA PHE A 39 -37.68 -26.84 -7.37
C PHE A 39 -37.16 -26.78 -5.93
N SER A 40 -37.16 -27.94 -5.28
CA SER A 40 -36.66 -28.12 -3.91
C SER A 40 -35.13 -28.09 -3.89
N LEU A 41 -34.56 -27.10 -3.19
CA LEU A 41 -33.13 -27.06 -2.89
C LEU A 41 -32.72 -28.24 -1.98
N PRO A 42 -31.63 -28.97 -2.29
CA PRO A 42 -31.04 -29.92 -1.35
C PRO A 42 -30.53 -29.23 -0.09
N LYS A 43 -30.52 -29.96 1.04
CA LYS A 43 -30.25 -29.43 2.37
C LYS A 43 -28.81 -28.92 2.57
N GLN A 44 -28.72 -27.76 3.21
CA GLN A 44 -27.69 -27.27 4.15
C GLN A 44 -26.27 -27.88 4.07
N PHE A 45 -25.29 -27.02 3.77
CA PHE A 45 -23.94 -27.08 4.34
C PHE A 45 -23.69 -25.82 5.19
N PRO A 46 -22.71 -25.83 6.12
CA PRO A 46 -22.60 -24.79 7.16
C PRO A 46 -22.31 -23.39 6.61
N GLN A 47 -22.80 -22.36 7.31
CA GLN A 47 -22.35 -20.99 7.09
C GLN A 47 -20.87 -20.88 7.47
N THR A 48 -20.00 -20.58 6.50
CA THR A 48 -18.59 -20.27 6.74
C THR A 48 -18.47 -18.91 7.43
N HIS A 49 -18.46 -18.93 8.76
CA HIS A 49 -18.23 -17.74 9.57
C HIS A 49 -16.75 -17.33 9.51
N LEU A 50 -16.39 -16.40 8.61
CA LEU A 50 -15.09 -15.72 8.67
C LEU A 50 -15.03 -14.81 9.90
N LYS A 51 -14.45 -15.31 10.98
CA LYS A 51 -14.12 -14.53 12.18
C LYS A 51 -12.65 -14.10 12.09
N GLN A 52 -12.41 -12.80 11.98
CA GLN A 52 -11.06 -12.25 11.90
C GLN A 52 -10.58 -11.87 13.31
N SER A 53 -9.74 -12.72 13.91
CA SER A 53 -9.15 -12.48 15.23
C SER A 53 -7.78 -11.82 15.10
N PHE A 54 -7.67 -10.56 15.52
CA PHE A 54 -6.38 -9.90 15.69
C PHE A 54 -5.82 -10.23 17.08
N ASP A 55 -4.65 -10.86 17.15
CA ASP A 55 -3.87 -10.92 18.38
C ASP A 55 -2.49 -10.30 18.17
N SER A 56 -2.15 -9.33 19.02
CA SER A 56 -0.79 -8.92 19.26
C SER A 56 -0.46 -9.40 20.68
N ALA A 57 0.39 -10.43 20.75
CA ALA A 57 0.67 -11.24 21.94
C ALA A 57 0.58 -10.49 23.28
N LYS A 58 -0.10 -11.13 24.25
CA LYS A 58 -0.33 -10.74 25.65
C LYS A 58 0.70 -9.74 26.21
N SER A 59 0.42 -8.46 26.02
CA SER A 59 1.02 -7.34 26.77
C SER A 59 -0.03 -6.77 27.71
N SER A 60 0.35 -6.52 28.95
CA SER A 60 -0.56 -6.04 29.99
C SER A 60 -0.89 -4.56 29.80
N GLY A 61 -1.87 -4.23 28.94
CA GLY A 61 -2.40 -2.87 28.83
C GLY A 61 -3.06 -2.50 27.49
N SER A 62 -4.37 -2.27 27.53
CA SER A 62 -5.20 -1.38 26.69
C SER A 62 -5.27 -1.51 25.15
N VAL A 63 -4.21 -1.81 24.40
CA VAL A 63 -4.17 -1.54 22.94
C VAL A 63 -5.11 -2.43 22.08
N PRO A 64 -5.14 -3.77 22.21
CA PRO A 64 -5.94 -4.62 21.30
C PRO A 64 -7.45 -4.39 21.45
N SER A 65 -7.92 -4.24 22.69
CA SER A 65 -9.33 -4.01 23.01
C SER A 65 -9.84 -2.70 22.44
N GLN A 66 -9.04 -1.63 22.46
CA GLN A 66 -9.41 -0.34 21.84
C GLN A 66 -9.62 -0.48 20.33
N ARG A 67 -8.72 -1.20 19.63
CA ARG A 67 -8.84 -1.39 18.17
C ARG A 67 -10.05 -2.27 17.79
N ILE A 68 -10.33 -3.32 18.55
CA ILE A 68 -11.53 -4.15 18.37
C ILE A 68 -12.81 -3.37 18.68
N ASN A 69 -12.80 -2.50 19.69
CA ASN A 69 -13.93 -1.62 20.00
C ASN A 69 -14.18 -0.62 18.85
N ALA A 70 -13.13 -0.02 18.26
CA ALA A 70 -13.26 0.84 17.10
C ALA A 70 -13.87 0.11 15.88
N TRP A 71 -13.41 -1.11 15.58
CA TRP A 71 -14.01 -1.97 14.54
C TRP A 71 -15.48 -2.33 14.79
N ASN A 72 -15.92 -2.32 16.04
CA ASN A 72 -17.32 -2.52 16.45
C ASN A 72 -18.12 -1.20 16.58
N SER A 73 -17.49 -0.04 16.37
CA SER A 73 -18.12 1.30 16.45
C SER A 73 -18.44 1.87 15.06
N ASP A 74 -19.09 3.03 15.00
CA ASP A 74 -19.35 3.72 13.72
C ASP A 74 -18.14 4.50 13.18
N GLN A 75 -17.03 4.54 13.92
CA GLN A 75 -15.76 5.11 13.49
C GLN A 75 -14.69 4.01 13.41
N LEU A 76 -14.39 3.55 12.19
CA LEU A 76 -13.39 2.51 11.97
C LEU A 76 -11.98 2.98 12.34
N PRO A 77 -11.08 2.08 12.78
CA PRO A 77 -9.72 2.44 13.20
C PRO A 77 -8.75 2.73 12.04
N ILE A 78 -9.22 2.62 10.79
CA ILE A 78 -8.49 2.95 9.56
C ILE A 78 -9.45 3.60 8.56
N TYR A 79 -8.93 4.49 7.71
CA TYR A 79 -9.66 5.07 6.59
C TYR A 79 -9.27 4.35 5.29
N GLU A 80 -10.26 3.87 4.56
CA GLU A 80 -10.14 3.28 3.22
C GLU A 80 -11.42 3.60 2.44
N PRO A 81 -11.35 4.09 1.19
CA PRO A 81 -12.54 4.33 0.37
C PRO A 81 -13.39 3.06 0.18
N GLY A 82 -14.66 3.11 0.59
CA GLY A 82 -15.61 1.99 0.48
C GLY A 82 -15.57 0.97 1.64
N LEU A 83 -14.66 1.11 2.61
CA LEU A 83 -14.52 0.13 3.70
C LEU A 83 -15.67 0.20 4.71
N ASP A 84 -16.09 1.42 5.05
CA ASP A 84 -17.15 1.66 6.03
C ASP A 84 -18.49 1.02 5.59
N GLU A 85 -18.83 1.18 4.32
CA GLU A 85 -20.00 0.59 3.68
C GLU A 85 -19.96 -0.94 3.73
N VAL A 86 -18.83 -1.55 3.36
CA VAL A 86 -18.65 -3.01 3.37
C VAL A 86 -18.72 -3.58 4.79
N VAL A 87 -18.08 -2.93 5.77
CA VAL A 87 -18.11 -3.35 7.17
C VAL A 87 -19.54 -3.24 7.73
N LYS A 88 -20.24 -2.12 7.52
CA LYS A 88 -21.62 -1.92 7.98
C LYS A 88 -22.62 -2.91 7.38
N GLN A 89 -22.41 -3.35 6.14
CA GLN A 89 -23.27 -4.36 5.51
C GLN A 89 -23.13 -5.76 6.16
N CYS A 90 -21.93 -6.14 6.60
CA CYS A 90 -21.60 -7.51 7.04
C CYS A 90 -21.49 -7.69 8.57
N ARG A 91 -21.15 -6.62 9.31
CA ARG A 91 -20.91 -6.66 10.76
C ARG A 91 -22.14 -7.15 11.52
N GLY A 92 -21.94 -8.14 12.38
CA GLY A 92 -23.01 -8.76 13.17
C GLY A 92 -23.85 -9.80 12.43
N LYS A 93 -23.61 -10.03 11.12
CA LYS A 93 -24.26 -11.09 10.33
C LYS A 93 -23.29 -12.25 10.08
N ASN A 94 -22.21 -11.96 9.36
CA ASN A 94 -21.16 -12.92 8.99
C ASN A 94 -19.74 -12.39 9.26
N LEU A 95 -19.59 -11.10 9.58
CA LEU A 95 -18.35 -10.48 10.02
C LEU A 95 -18.43 -10.12 11.51
N PHE A 96 -17.43 -10.51 12.29
CA PHE A 96 -17.35 -10.29 13.73
C PHE A 96 -15.93 -9.93 14.17
N PHE A 97 -15.79 -8.93 15.05
CA PHE A 97 -14.53 -8.52 15.66
C PHE A 97 -14.56 -8.81 17.16
N SER A 98 -13.55 -9.52 17.68
CA SER A 98 -13.55 -10.05 19.04
C SER A 98 -12.14 -10.16 19.61
N THR A 99 -12.02 -9.98 20.93
CA THR A 99 -10.79 -10.23 21.71
C THR A 99 -10.69 -11.67 22.22
N ASP A 100 -11.72 -12.50 22.05
CA ASP A 100 -11.74 -13.91 22.46
C ASP A 100 -11.09 -14.81 21.39
N VAL A 101 -9.79 -14.62 21.21
CA VAL A 101 -9.00 -15.24 20.13
C VAL A 101 -8.98 -16.77 20.26
N GLU A 102 -8.67 -17.27 21.46
CA GLU A 102 -8.50 -18.70 21.74
C GLU A 102 -9.78 -19.50 21.39
N LYS A 103 -10.97 -18.96 21.69
CA LYS A 103 -12.25 -19.55 21.30
C LYS A 103 -12.42 -19.63 19.79
N HIS A 104 -12.30 -18.50 19.09
CA HIS A 104 -12.59 -18.46 17.65
C HIS A 104 -11.59 -19.27 16.83
N VAL A 105 -10.32 -19.34 17.26
CA VAL A 105 -9.32 -20.25 16.67
C VAL A 105 -9.69 -21.71 16.92
N SER A 106 -10.17 -22.07 18.11
CA SER A 106 -10.65 -23.44 18.41
C SER A 106 -11.80 -23.85 17.47
N GLU A 107 -12.75 -22.93 17.23
CA GLU A 107 -13.94 -23.11 16.39
C GLU A 107 -13.67 -23.08 14.86
N ALA A 108 -12.59 -22.46 14.38
CA ALA A 108 -12.38 -22.19 12.95
C ALA A 108 -11.84 -23.39 12.16
N ASP A 109 -12.31 -23.56 10.92
CA ASP A 109 -11.74 -24.50 9.93
C ASP A 109 -10.49 -23.92 9.21
N ILE A 110 -10.52 -22.61 8.97
CA ILE A 110 -9.47 -21.83 8.29
C ILE A 110 -9.07 -20.66 9.20
N VAL A 111 -7.79 -20.55 9.54
CA VAL A 111 -7.24 -19.50 10.39
C VAL A 111 -6.26 -18.65 9.58
N PHE A 112 -6.60 -17.37 9.34
CA PHE A 112 -5.68 -16.42 8.74
C PHE A 112 -4.74 -15.81 9.78
N VAL A 113 -3.43 -15.87 9.52
CA VAL A 113 -2.39 -15.26 10.36
C VAL A 113 -1.95 -13.95 9.70
N SER A 114 -2.55 -12.86 10.16
CA SER A 114 -2.32 -11.47 9.69
C SER A 114 -1.66 -10.61 10.77
N VAL A 115 -0.55 -11.11 11.35
CA VAL A 115 0.21 -10.39 12.39
C VAL A 115 1.36 -9.57 11.79
N ASN A 116 1.79 -8.54 12.51
CA ASN A 116 2.98 -7.77 12.16
C ASN A 116 4.25 -8.62 12.31
N THR A 117 5.17 -8.43 11.37
CA THR A 117 6.52 -9.04 11.35
C THR A 117 7.59 -7.94 11.35
N PRO A 118 7.72 -7.15 12.44
CA PRO A 118 8.52 -5.92 12.42
C PRO A 118 9.97 -6.17 12.05
N THR A 119 10.63 -5.16 11.47
CA THR A 119 12.08 -5.21 11.26
C THR A 119 12.80 -5.30 12.61
N LYS A 120 13.66 -6.30 12.80
CA LYS A 120 14.43 -6.47 14.04
C LYS A 120 15.28 -5.22 14.31
N THR A 121 15.21 -4.65 15.51
CA THR A 121 16.07 -3.52 15.92
C THR A 121 17.38 -3.96 16.57
N GLN A 122 17.51 -5.23 16.98
CA GLN A 122 18.66 -5.73 17.75
C GLN A 122 19.09 -7.15 17.33
N GLY A 123 20.34 -7.49 17.62
CA GLY A 123 20.92 -8.81 17.37
C GLY A 123 21.14 -9.13 15.89
N LEU A 124 21.25 -10.43 15.57
CA LEU A 124 21.50 -10.90 14.19
C LEU A 124 20.38 -10.44 13.24
N GLY A 125 20.77 -9.74 12.17
CA GLY A 125 19.83 -9.21 11.17
C GLY A 125 19.17 -7.87 11.53
N ALA A 126 19.65 -7.16 12.55
CA ALA A 126 19.12 -5.85 12.90
C ALA A 126 19.09 -4.87 11.70
N GLY A 127 17.96 -4.15 11.55
CA GLY A 127 17.69 -3.23 10.45
C GLY A 127 17.38 -3.87 9.10
N LYS A 128 17.22 -5.21 9.02
CA LYS A 128 16.89 -5.90 7.77
C LYS A 128 15.96 -7.12 7.90
N ALA A 129 16.21 -7.97 8.89
CA ALA A 129 15.46 -9.21 9.08
C ALA A 129 14.10 -8.93 9.72
N ALA A 130 13.06 -9.66 9.31
CA ALA A 130 11.80 -9.67 10.04
C ALA A 130 11.94 -10.40 11.39
N ASP A 131 11.30 -9.84 12.40
CA ASP A 131 11.05 -10.46 13.69
C ASP A 131 9.79 -11.33 13.57
N LEU A 132 9.97 -12.62 13.86
CA LEU A 132 8.89 -13.62 13.78
C LEU A 132 8.21 -13.86 15.14
N THR A 133 8.56 -13.13 16.21
CA THR A 133 8.07 -13.36 17.58
C THR A 133 6.54 -13.43 17.68
N TYR A 134 5.81 -12.47 17.12
CA TYR A 134 4.33 -12.47 17.14
C TYR A 134 3.73 -13.65 16.37
N TRP A 135 4.42 -14.05 15.31
CA TRP A 135 3.98 -15.07 14.38
C TRP A 135 4.27 -16.48 14.92
N GLU A 136 5.41 -16.69 15.60
CA GLU A 136 5.68 -17.88 16.41
C GLU A 136 4.68 -18.00 17.57
N SER A 137 4.38 -16.89 18.26
CA SER A 137 3.35 -16.87 19.33
C SER A 137 1.97 -17.27 18.79
N ALA A 138 1.61 -16.80 17.60
CA ALA A 138 0.35 -17.17 16.96
C ALA A 138 0.32 -18.66 16.59
N ALA A 139 1.41 -19.18 16.01
CA ALA A 139 1.54 -20.61 15.68
C ALA A 139 1.42 -21.51 16.92
N ARG A 140 2.07 -21.13 18.04
CA ARG A 140 1.97 -21.87 19.31
C ARG A 140 0.55 -21.86 19.88
N MET A 141 -0.08 -20.68 19.94
CA MET A 141 -1.49 -20.56 20.39
C MET A 141 -2.44 -21.39 19.53
N ILE A 142 -2.29 -21.38 18.20
CA ILE A 142 -3.07 -22.21 17.28
C ILE A 142 -2.90 -23.70 17.61
N ALA A 143 -1.68 -24.18 17.84
CA ALA A 143 -1.45 -25.58 18.23
C ALA A 143 -2.12 -25.94 19.57
N ASP A 144 -2.07 -25.03 20.55
CA ASP A 144 -2.57 -25.29 21.90
C ASP A 144 -4.10 -25.35 21.99
N VAL A 145 -4.82 -24.48 21.27
CA VAL A 145 -6.29 -24.35 21.38
C VAL A 145 -7.07 -25.14 20.34
N SER A 146 -6.39 -25.68 19.32
CA SER A 146 -7.02 -26.49 18.27
C SER A 146 -7.52 -27.83 18.79
N LYS A 147 -8.74 -28.21 18.37
CA LYS A 147 -9.41 -29.48 18.74
C LYS A 147 -9.79 -30.35 17.53
N SER A 148 -9.50 -29.85 16.33
CA SER A 148 -9.83 -30.44 15.04
C SER A 148 -8.77 -30.02 14.02
N ASP A 149 -8.66 -30.75 12.91
CA ASP A 149 -7.77 -30.41 11.79
C ASP A 149 -8.07 -29.01 11.25
N LYS A 150 -7.03 -28.23 10.91
CA LYS A 150 -7.19 -26.83 10.45
C LYS A 150 -6.29 -26.49 9.26
N ILE A 151 -6.76 -25.53 8.47
CA ILE A 151 -5.96 -24.86 7.45
C ILE A 151 -5.45 -23.55 8.06
N VAL A 152 -4.13 -23.38 8.15
CA VAL A 152 -3.48 -22.16 8.62
C VAL A 152 -2.97 -21.39 7.41
N VAL A 153 -3.53 -20.19 7.20
CA VAL A 153 -3.25 -19.36 6.04
C VAL A 153 -2.38 -18.18 6.46
N GLU A 154 -1.14 -18.21 6.02
CA GLU A 154 -0.17 -17.13 6.16
C GLU A 154 -0.52 -16.04 5.12
N LYS A 155 -0.82 -14.82 5.59
CA LYS A 155 -1.38 -13.70 4.79
C LYS A 155 -0.42 -12.51 4.65
N SER A 156 0.43 -12.29 5.65
CA SER A 156 1.32 -11.13 5.77
C SER A 156 2.47 -11.15 4.75
N THR A 157 3.22 -10.05 4.61
CA THR A 157 4.53 -10.13 3.93
C THR A 157 5.55 -10.79 4.87
N VAL A 158 5.81 -12.08 4.66
CA VAL A 158 6.74 -12.88 5.47
C VAL A 158 7.99 -13.32 4.68
N PRO A 159 9.14 -13.57 5.35
CA PRO A 159 10.32 -14.14 4.71
C PRO A 159 10.05 -15.49 4.02
N VAL A 160 10.84 -15.79 2.99
CA VAL A 160 10.92 -17.14 2.40
C VAL A 160 11.29 -18.16 3.49
N LYS A 161 10.67 -19.35 3.44
CA LYS A 161 10.72 -20.44 4.46
C LYS A 161 9.94 -20.19 5.76
N THR A 162 9.23 -19.07 5.91
CA THR A 162 8.36 -18.86 7.08
C THR A 162 7.32 -19.98 7.20
N ALA A 163 6.65 -20.39 6.11
CA ALA A 163 5.73 -21.53 6.10
C ALA A 163 6.32 -22.85 6.68
N GLU A 164 7.59 -23.16 6.39
CA GLU A 164 8.28 -24.34 6.94
C GLU A 164 8.51 -24.23 8.47
N ALA A 165 8.62 -23.01 8.99
CA ALA A 165 8.80 -22.78 10.43
C ALA A 165 7.49 -22.99 11.20
N ILE A 166 6.32 -22.52 10.70
CA ILE A 166 5.04 -22.84 11.34
C ILE A 166 4.72 -24.32 11.22
N GLU A 167 5.01 -24.97 10.09
CA GLU A 167 4.81 -26.41 9.95
C GLU A 167 5.59 -27.18 11.02
N LYS A 168 6.85 -26.82 11.29
CA LYS A 168 7.63 -27.39 12.41
C LYS A 168 6.98 -27.12 13.78
N ILE A 169 6.57 -25.87 14.06
CA ILE A 169 5.92 -25.53 15.34
C ILE A 169 4.61 -26.31 15.53
N LEU A 170 3.71 -26.29 14.55
CA LEU A 170 2.41 -26.95 14.61
C LEU A 170 2.55 -28.47 14.71
N THR A 171 3.41 -29.09 13.90
CA THR A 171 3.61 -30.56 13.93
C THR A 171 4.21 -31.04 15.26
N HIS A 172 5.15 -30.32 15.85
CA HIS A 172 5.78 -30.74 17.12
C HIS A 172 4.90 -30.49 18.35
N ASN A 173 3.89 -29.62 18.25
CA ASN A 173 2.92 -29.34 19.32
C ASN A 173 1.54 -29.97 19.03
N SER A 174 1.38 -30.73 17.95
CA SER A 174 0.09 -31.33 17.59
C SER A 174 -0.28 -32.47 18.53
N LYS A 175 -1.53 -32.47 18.99
CA LYS A 175 -2.09 -33.49 19.90
C LYS A 175 -2.90 -34.53 19.10
N GLY A 176 -2.30 -35.03 18.01
CA GLY A 176 -2.97 -35.91 17.04
C GLY A 176 -3.87 -35.18 16.03
N ILE A 177 -3.58 -33.91 15.76
CA ILE A 177 -4.34 -33.02 14.86
C ILE A 177 -3.48 -32.65 13.65
N ASN A 178 -4.06 -32.66 12.45
CA ASN A 178 -3.37 -32.27 11.22
C ASN A 178 -3.53 -30.78 10.94
N PHE A 179 -2.43 -30.14 10.55
CA PHE A 179 -2.43 -28.76 10.09
C PHE A 179 -1.96 -28.69 8.63
N GLN A 180 -2.71 -27.97 7.80
CA GLN A 180 -2.30 -27.66 6.43
C GLN A 180 -1.91 -26.18 6.35
N ILE A 181 -0.65 -25.92 5.97
CA ILE A 181 -0.09 -24.58 5.91
C ILE A 181 -0.20 -24.08 4.46
N LEU A 182 -0.88 -22.95 4.27
CA LEU A 182 -0.96 -22.25 2.99
C LEU A 182 -0.30 -20.88 3.12
N SER A 183 0.42 -20.45 2.07
CA SER A 183 0.82 -19.05 1.90
C SER A 183 -0.10 -18.39 0.88
N ASN A 184 -0.66 -17.25 1.25
CA ASN A 184 -1.65 -16.52 0.46
C ASN A 184 -1.38 -15.01 0.56
N PRO A 185 -0.27 -14.54 -0.03
CA PRO A 185 0.16 -13.16 0.13
C PRO A 185 -0.89 -12.16 -0.36
N GLU A 186 -0.90 -11.02 0.29
CA GLU A 186 -1.79 -9.91 0.00
C GLU A 186 -1.21 -8.98 -1.10
N PHE A 187 -2.07 -8.55 -2.03
CA PHE A 187 -1.70 -7.66 -3.14
C PHE A 187 -2.55 -6.37 -3.14
N LEU A 188 -2.91 -5.86 -1.96
CA LEU A 188 -3.66 -4.61 -1.81
C LEU A 188 -2.71 -3.42 -1.73
N ALA A 189 -3.17 -2.26 -2.21
CA ALA A 189 -2.54 -0.98 -1.92
C ALA A 189 -3.49 -0.09 -1.10
N GLU A 190 -2.96 0.60 -0.08
CA GLU A 190 -3.77 1.50 0.74
C GLU A 190 -4.37 2.65 -0.09
N GLY A 191 -5.58 3.09 0.24
CA GLY A 191 -6.39 4.02 -0.54
C GLY A 191 -7.07 3.39 -1.76
N THR A 192 -6.75 2.14 -2.11
CA THR A 192 -7.45 1.34 -3.13
C THR A 192 -7.83 -0.06 -2.63
N ALA A 193 -7.69 -0.35 -1.32
CA ALA A 193 -7.72 -1.71 -0.81
C ALA A 193 -9.04 -2.44 -1.10
N ILE A 194 -10.16 -1.73 -1.02
CA ILE A 194 -11.50 -2.27 -1.34
C ILE A 194 -11.65 -2.56 -2.84
N GLN A 195 -11.10 -1.72 -3.71
CA GLN A 195 -11.11 -1.95 -5.16
C GLN A 195 -10.21 -3.14 -5.55
N ASP A 196 -9.01 -3.21 -4.96
CA ASP A 196 -8.06 -4.30 -5.17
C ASP A 196 -8.61 -5.64 -4.64
N LEU A 197 -9.41 -5.60 -3.56
CA LEU A 197 -10.20 -6.73 -3.05
C LEU A 197 -11.31 -7.14 -4.03
N PHE A 198 -12.13 -6.22 -4.52
CA PHE A 198 -13.23 -6.56 -5.44
C PHE A 198 -12.75 -7.01 -6.83
N ASN A 199 -11.65 -6.44 -7.34
CA ASN A 199 -11.10 -6.74 -8.67
C ASN A 199 -9.59 -7.02 -8.63
N PRO A 200 -9.14 -8.14 -8.01
CA PRO A 200 -7.73 -8.45 -7.88
C PRO A 200 -7.17 -8.92 -9.23
N ASP A 201 -6.04 -8.35 -9.66
CA ASP A 201 -5.26 -8.80 -10.84
C ASP A 201 -5.01 -10.32 -10.80
N ARG A 202 -4.71 -10.85 -9.61
CA ARG A 202 -4.54 -12.29 -9.31
C ARG A 202 -4.69 -12.56 -7.82
N VAL A 203 -5.07 -13.79 -7.47
CA VAL A 203 -4.96 -14.34 -6.11
C VAL A 203 -3.95 -15.47 -6.15
N LEU A 204 -2.89 -15.38 -5.32
CA LEU A 204 -1.88 -16.43 -5.21
C LEU A 204 -2.15 -17.31 -3.99
N ILE A 205 -2.12 -18.63 -4.17
CA ILE A 205 -2.20 -19.61 -3.08
C ILE A 205 -1.08 -20.62 -3.31
N GLY A 206 -0.15 -20.71 -2.36
CA GLY A 206 0.86 -21.76 -2.28
C GLY A 206 0.54 -22.73 -1.15
N GLY A 207 0.86 -24.02 -1.34
CA GLY A 207 0.70 -25.07 -0.35
C GLY A 207 1.58 -26.27 -0.67
N ARG A 208 1.49 -27.34 0.13
CA ARG A 208 2.22 -28.59 -0.12
C ARG A 208 1.62 -29.35 -1.32
N GLU A 209 2.48 -29.93 -2.14
CA GLU A 209 2.12 -30.87 -3.22
C GLU A 209 1.80 -32.27 -2.68
N THR A 210 0.85 -32.33 -1.74
CA THR A 210 0.29 -33.57 -1.17
C THR A 210 -1.22 -33.60 -1.38
N PRO A 211 -1.90 -34.77 -1.28
CA PRO A 211 -3.36 -34.84 -1.38
C PRO A 211 -4.08 -33.92 -0.40
N GLU A 212 -3.57 -33.80 0.82
CA GLU A 212 -4.11 -32.95 1.89
C GLU A 212 -3.83 -31.46 1.61
N GLY A 213 -2.64 -31.14 1.12
CA GLY A 213 -2.26 -29.78 0.73
C GLY A 213 -3.09 -29.27 -0.44
N GLN A 214 -3.31 -30.11 -1.47
CA GLN A 214 -4.18 -29.79 -2.59
C GLN A 214 -5.66 -29.66 -2.18
N LYS A 215 -6.14 -30.46 -1.21
CA LYS A 215 -7.45 -30.28 -0.59
C LYS A 215 -7.57 -28.93 0.13
N ALA A 216 -6.52 -28.51 0.84
CA ALA A 216 -6.49 -27.20 1.52
C ALA A 216 -6.43 -26.03 0.53
N ILE A 217 -5.59 -26.10 -0.51
CA ILE A 217 -5.54 -25.12 -1.61
C ILE A 217 -6.92 -24.97 -2.24
N LYS A 218 -7.60 -26.10 -2.53
CA LYS A 218 -8.96 -26.09 -3.06
C LYS A 218 -9.95 -25.40 -2.12
N ALA A 219 -9.93 -25.71 -0.81
CA ALA A 219 -10.82 -25.08 0.15
C ALA A 219 -10.66 -23.55 0.19
N LEU A 220 -9.42 -23.06 0.24
CA LEU A 220 -9.14 -21.61 0.22
C LEU A 220 -9.51 -20.97 -1.13
N ARG A 221 -9.23 -21.64 -2.25
CA ARG A 221 -9.66 -21.20 -3.58
C ARG A 221 -11.18 -21.08 -3.68
N ASP A 222 -11.92 -22.04 -3.12
CA ASP A 222 -13.38 -22.06 -3.17
C ASP A 222 -13.98 -20.91 -2.32
N VAL A 223 -13.33 -20.50 -1.21
CA VAL A 223 -13.66 -19.25 -0.48
C VAL A 223 -13.49 -18.02 -1.40
N TYR A 224 -12.34 -17.90 -2.08
CA TYR A 224 -12.07 -16.80 -3.02
C TYR A 224 -12.98 -16.80 -4.27
N ALA A 225 -13.45 -17.97 -4.70
CA ALA A 225 -14.35 -18.10 -5.86
C ALA A 225 -15.74 -17.51 -5.58
N HIS A 226 -16.33 -17.81 -4.41
CA HIS A 226 -17.63 -17.24 -4.02
C HIS A 226 -17.56 -15.71 -3.91
N TRP A 227 -16.45 -15.18 -3.39
CA TRP A 227 -16.19 -13.75 -3.31
C TRP A 227 -16.09 -13.06 -4.69
N ARG A 228 -15.33 -13.63 -5.64
CA ARG A 228 -15.26 -13.10 -7.01
C ARG A 228 -16.61 -13.18 -7.73
N ILE A 229 -17.37 -14.27 -7.59
CA ILE A 229 -18.68 -14.43 -8.23
C ILE A 229 -19.68 -13.38 -7.72
N SER A 230 -19.76 -13.15 -6.40
CA SER A 230 -20.63 -12.11 -5.84
C SER A 230 -20.26 -10.70 -6.34
N SER A 231 -18.96 -10.43 -6.52
CA SER A 231 -18.45 -9.14 -6.99
C SER A 231 -18.76 -8.90 -8.47
N VAL A 232 -18.57 -9.92 -9.32
CA VAL A 232 -18.90 -9.87 -10.75
C VAL A 232 -20.42 -9.80 -10.96
N ASN A 233 -21.23 -10.49 -10.16
CA ASN A 233 -22.70 -10.41 -10.26
C ASN A 233 -23.26 -9.05 -9.79
N ALA A 234 -22.63 -8.40 -8.80
CA ALA A 234 -22.97 -7.03 -8.43
C ALA A 234 -22.65 -6.03 -9.56
N MET A 235 -21.51 -6.23 -10.23
CA MET A 235 -21.15 -5.46 -11.42
C MET A 235 -22.02 -5.78 -12.65
N SER A 236 -22.48 -7.03 -12.83
CA SER A 236 -23.36 -7.39 -13.95
C SER A 236 -24.70 -6.67 -13.84
N ALA A 237 -25.31 -6.63 -12.65
CA ALA A 237 -26.54 -5.89 -12.40
C ALA A 237 -26.39 -4.38 -12.69
N LEU A 238 -25.22 -3.79 -12.43
CA LEU A 238 -24.91 -2.40 -12.77
C LEU A 238 -24.69 -2.21 -14.28
N CYS A 239 -23.99 -3.13 -14.95
CA CYS A 239 -23.81 -3.18 -16.40
C CYS A 239 -25.14 -3.34 -17.15
N GLU A 240 -26.02 -4.22 -16.69
CA GLU A 240 -27.38 -4.47 -17.19
C GLU A 240 -28.25 -3.20 -17.09
N ALA A 241 -28.10 -2.42 -16.02
CA ALA A 241 -28.81 -1.15 -15.81
C ALA A 241 -28.21 0.05 -16.58
N THR A 242 -26.97 -0.05 -17.09
CA THR A 242 -26.24 1.08 -17.70
C THR A 242 -25.83 0.87 -19.16
N GLY A 243 -25.96 -0.36 -19.69
CA GLY A 243 -25.60 -0.70 -21.07
C GLY A 243 -24.10 -0.90 -21.31
N ALA A 244 -23.30 -1.15 -20.26
CA ALA A 244 -21.85 -1.32 -20.34
C ALA A 244 -21.43 -2.79 -20.46
N ASP A 245 -20.49 -3.11 -21.35
CA ASP A 245 -19.91 -4.46 -21.48
C ASP A 245 -18.66 -4.62 -20.59
N VAL A 246 -18.72 -5.55 -19.64
CA VAL A 246 -17.62 -5.87 -18.70
C VAL A 246 -16.36 -6.42 -19.40
N THR A 247 -16.52 -6.94 -20.62
CA THR A 247 -15.46 -7.61 -21.40
C THR A 247 -14.58 -6.61 -22.16
N GLU A 248 -15.11 -5.46 -22.57
CA GLU A 248 -14.34 -4.45 -23.33
C GLU A 248 -13.33 -3.69 -22.46
N VAL A 249 -13.63 -3.50 -21.16
CA VAL A 249 -12.79 -2.74 -20.22
C VAL A 249 -11.42 -3.42 -19.98
N SER A 250 -11.38 -4.76 -19.98
CA SER A 250 -10.13 -5.51 -19.79
C SER A 250 -9.20 -5.47 -21.02
N HIS A 251 -9.73 -5.20 -22.22
CA HIS A 251 -8.98 -5.32 -23.48
C HIS A 251 -8.09 -4.09 -23.78
N ALA A 252 -8.29 -2.96 -23.09
CA ALA A 252 -7.56 -1.70 -23.34
C ALA A 252 -6.22 -1.56 -22.59
N VAL A 253 -5.96 -2.39 -21.58
CA VAL A 253 -4.95 -2.11 -20.52
C VAL A 253 -3.49 -2.46 -20.90
N GLY A 254 -3.24 -3.23 -21.96
CA GLY A 254 -2.00 -4.02 -22.09
C GLY A 254 -0.97 -3.68 -23.19
N LYS A 255 -1.03 -2.55 -23.91
CA LYS A 255 -0.33 -2.44 -25.22
C LYS A 255 1.22 -2.30 -25.25
N ASP A 256 1.91 -2.29 -24.11
CA ASP A 256 3.23 -2.99 -24.00
C ASP A 256 3.26 -3.78 -22.69
N THR A 257 3.04 -5.08 -22.80
CA THR A 257 2.88 -6.02 -21.68
C THR A 257 4.16 -6.28 -20.89
N ARG A 258 5.32 -5.82 -21.35
CA ARG A 258 6.62 -6.13 -20.71
C ARG A 258 7.00 -5.17 -19.58
N ILE A 259 6.32 -4.01 -19.49
CA ILE A 259 6.58 -2.98 -18.48
C ILE A 259 5.26 -2.48 -17.87
N GLY A 260 4.26 -2.16 -18.70
CA GLY A 260 3.00 -1.55 -18.25
C GLY A 260 3.13 -0.08 -17.82
N PRO A 261 2.02 0.69 -17.76
CA PRO A 261 2.06 2.14 -17.48
C PRO A 261 1.98 2.50 -15.98
N LYS A 262 1.76 1.54 -15.08
CA LYS A 262 1.64 1.76 -13.62
C LYS A 262 3.02 1.90 -12.97
N PHE A 263 3.11 2.62 -11.83
CA PHE A 263 4.35 2.80 -11.03
C PHE A 263 5.54 3.52 -11.71
N LEU A 264 5.31 4.31 -12.76
CA LEU A 264 6.36 5.07 -13.47
C LEU A 264 6.46 6.56 -13.08
N ASN A 265 5.72 7.02 -12.07
CA ASN A 265 5.72 8.41 -11.63
C ASN A 265 6.90 8.72 -10.71
N ALA A 266 7.72 9.73 -11.05
CA ALA A 266 8.81 10.19 -10.21
C ALA A 266 8.29 10.99 -9.00
N SER A 267 8.82 10.69 -7.81
CA SER A 267 8.48 11.34 -6.54
C SER A 267 9.74 11.68 -5.71
N VAL A 268 9.54 12.31 -4.55
CA VAL A 268 10.55 12.55 -3.51
C VAL A 268 11.10 11.26 -2.90
N GLY A 269 10.38 10.16 -3.04
CA GLY A 269 10.73 8.82 -2.61
C GLY A 269 9.48 7.92 -2.57
N PHE A 270 9.66 6.61 -2.47
CA PHE A 270 8.58 5.70 -2.06
C PHE A 270 8.57 5.57 -0.53
N GLY A 271 7.39 5.26 0.01
CA GLY A 271 7.13 4.98 1.42
C GLY A 271 6.12 3.83 1.58
N GLY A 272 5.46 3.76 2.73
CA GLY A 272 4.56 2.67 3.10
C GLY A 272 5.32 1.46 3.67
N SER A 273 4.64 0.65 4.48
CA SER A 273 5.29 -0.40 5.29
C SER A 273 5.93 -1.56 4.53
N CYS A 274 5.60 -1.76 3.24
CA CYS A 274 5.99 -2.95 2.50
C CYS A 274 7.29 -2.78 1.71
N PHE A 275 7.39 -1.80 0.80
CA PHE A 275 8.48 -1.71 -0.18
C PHE A 275 9.89 -1.71 0.44
N GLN A 276 10.16 -0.84 1.42
CA GLN A 276 11.50 -0.77 2.03
C GLN A 276 11.82 -2.04 2.84
N LYS A 277 10.83 -2.53 3.59
CA LYS A 277 10.92 -3.71 4.45
C LYS A 277 11.20 -4.97 3.64
N ASP A 278 10.44 -5.22 2.58
CA ASP A 278 10.54 -6.43 1.77
C ASP A 278 11.87 -6.48 1.00
N ILE A 279 12.35 -5.34 0.48
CA ILE A 279 13.68 -5.25 -0.16
C ILE A 279 14.79 -5.49 0.87
N LEU A 280 14.72 -4.92 2.07
CA LEU A 280 15.73 -5.16 3.11
C LEU A 280 15.73 -6.62 3.59
N ASN A 281 14.56 -7.25 3.65
CA ASN A 281 14.40 -8.67 3.95
C ASN A 281 15.03 -9.55 2.86
N LEU A 282 14.77 -9.25 1.59
CA LEU A 282 15.40 -9.93 0.45
C LEU A 282 16.93 -9.78 0.47
N VAL A 283 17.45 -8.59 0.75
CA VAL A 283 18.89 -8.34 0.93
C VAL A 283 19.47 -9.22 2.04
N TYR A 284 18.77 -9.33 3.18
CA TYR A 284 19.18 -10.21 4.29
C TYR A 284 19.13 -11.70 3.91
N ILE A 285 18.09 -12.16 3.21
CA ILE A 285 17.99 -13.54 2.70
C ILE A 285 19.17 -13.85 1.76
N CYS A 286 19.51 -12.94 0.84
CA CYS A 286 20.67 -13.10 -0.04
C CYS A 286 21.99 -13.16 0.75
N GLU A 287 22.20 -12.27 1.74
CA GLU A 287 23.37 -12.30 2.62
C GLU A 287 23.47 -13.65 3.37
N CYS A 288 22.38 -14.15 3.95
CA CYS A 288 22.34 -15.43 4.68
C CYS A 288 22.58 -16.67 3.80
N ASN A 289 22.35 -16.60 2.49
CA ASN A 289 22.60 -17.70 1.55
C ASN A 289 23.94 -17.52 0.78
N GLY A 290 24.79 -16.58 1.19
CA GLY A 290 26.10 -16.38 0.56
C GLY A 290 26.04 -15.76 -0.84
N LEU A 291 25.03 -14.92 -1.12
CA LEU A 291 24.81 -14.25 -2.41
C LEU A 291 25.02 -12.71 -2.32
N PRO A 292 26.24 -12.23 -2.01
CA PRO A 292 26.49 -10.82 -1.74
C PRO A 292 26.31 -9.90 -2.96
N GLU A 293 26.51 -10.38 -4.19
CA GLU A 293 26.27 -9.61 -5.42
C GLU A 293 24.79 -9.30 -5.59
N VAL A 294 23.93 -10.31 -5.36
CA VAL A 294 22.46 -10.17 -5.43
C VAL A 294 21.95 -9.25 -4.32
N ALA A 295 22.49 -9.40 -3.10
CA ALA A 295 22.20 -8.50 -1.99
C ALA A 295 22.59 -7.04 -2.32
N ASN A 296 23.78 -6.83 -2.90
CA ASN A 296 24.26 -5.50 -3.26
C ASN A 296 23.44 -4.85 -4.38
N TYR A 297 22.93 -5.62 -5.34
CA TYR A 297 22.01 -5.13 -6.37
C TYR A 297 20.73 -4.55 -5.76
N TRP A 298 19.99 -5.35 -4.98
CA TRP A 298 18.74 -4.91 -4.34
C TRP A 298 18.94 -3.76 -3.35
N LYS A 299 20.08 -3.73 -2.65
CA LYS A 299 20.47 -2.62 -1.77
C LYS A 299 20.61 -1.27 -2.49
N GLN A 300 20.87 -1.24 -3.81
CA GLN A 300 20.88 0.02 -4.56
C GLN A 300 19.49 0.67 -4.64
N VAL A 301 18.41 -0.11 -4.65
CA VAL A 301 17.04 0.43 -4.70
C VAL A 301 16.77 1.31 -3.47
N ILE A 302 17.17 0.86 -2.28
CA ILE A 302 17.06 1.65 -1.04
C ILE A 302 18.00 2.85 -1.06
N LYS A 303 19.26 2.67 -1.50
CA LYS A 303 20.22 3.78 -1.61
C LYS A 303 19.74 4.90 -2.53
N VAL A 304 19.11 4.57 -3.66
CA VAL A 304 18.55 5.56 -4.59
C VAL A 304 17.33 6.26 -3.97
N ASN A 305 16.50 5.56 -3.20
CA ASN A 305 15.37 6.17 -2.47
C ASN A 305 15.86 7.16 -1.39
N ASP A 306 16.81 6.75 -0.55
CA ASP A 306 17.41 7.61 0.49
C ASP A 306 18.22 8.77 -0.11
N TYR A 307 18.91 8.55 -1.25
CA TYR A 307 19.53 9.63 -2.04
C TYR A 307 18.51 10.64 -2.56
N GLN A 308 17.36 10.19 -3.10
CA GLN A 308 16.34 11.08 -3.65
C GLN A 308 15.77 12.02 -2.58
N LYS A 309 15.47 11.48 -1.38
CA LYS A 309 15.01 12.25 -0.21
C LYS A 309 16.07 13.27 0.23
N THR A 310 17.33 12.83 0.35
CA THR A 310 18.46 13.71 0.73
C THR A 310 18.70 14.82 -0.31
N ARG A 311 18.69 14.48 -1.60
CA ARG A 311 18.84 15.42 -2.73
C ARG A 311 17.72 16.46 -2.75
N PHE A 312 16.50 16.08 -2.38
CA PHE A 312 15.38 17.02 -2.26
C PHE A 312 15.61 18.02 -1.13
N VAL A 313 16.01 17.57 0.07
CA VAL A 313 16.38 18.45 1.19
C VAL A 313 17.52 19.40 0.79
N ASN A 314 18.61 18.88 0.23
CA ASN A 314 19.75 19.69 -0.21
C ASN A 314 19.33 20.74 -1.26
N ARG A 315 18.41 20.40 -2.17
CA ARG A 315 17.83 21.36 -3.12
C ARG A 315 17.02 22.45 -2.41
N VAL A 316 16.18 22.11 -1.44
CA VAL A 316 15.42 23.10 -0.63
C VAL A 316 16.38 24.07 0.05
N VAL A 317 17.42 23.55 0.70
CA VAL A 317 18.41 24.34 1.44
C VAL A 317 19.27 25.21 0.53
N SER A 318 19.82 24.66 -0.57
CA SER A 318 20.70 25.43 -1.46
C SER A 318 19.97 26.52 -2.22
N SER A 319 18.72 26.29 -2.63
CA SER A 319 17.85 27.29 -3.26
C SER A 319 17.59 28.51 -2.36
N MET A 320 17.56 28.29 -1.04
CA MET A 320 17.37 29.33 -0.03
C MET A 320 18.71 29.84 0.54
N PHE A 321 19.72 30.00 -0.32
CA PHE A 321 21.04 30.57 0.00
C PHE A 321 21.87 29.71 0.97
N ASN A 322 21.77 28.38 0.85
CA ASN A 322 22.43 27.39 1.71
C ASN A 322 22.08 27.52 3.21
N THR A 323 20.93 28.12 3.56
CA THR A 323 20.48 28.21 4.96
C THR A 323 18.96 28.25 5.08
N VAL A 324 18.41 27.38 5.93
CA VAL A 324 17.00 27.41 6.34
C VAL A 324 16.80 27.74 7.81
N SER A 325 17.88 28.02 8.55
CA SER A 325 17.84 28.32 9.98
C SER A 325 16.91 29.51 10.27
N GLY A 326 15.88 29.26 11.07
CA GLY A 326 14.86 30.24 11.43
C GLY A 326 13.76 30.47 10.38
N LYS A 327 13.93 30.06 9.12
CA LYS A 327 12.91 30.24 8.07
C LYS A 327 11.69 29.36 8.35
N LYS A 328 10.49 29.93 8.19
CA LYS A 328 9.24 29.14 8.11
C LYS A 328 9.18 28.43 6.75
N ILE A 329 9.02 27.11 6.75
CA ILE A 329 8.76 26.26 5.58
C ILE A 329 7.40 25.57 5.77
N ALA A 330 6.53 25.69 4.78
CA ALA A 330 5.25 25.00 4.76
C ALA A 330 5.44 23.58 4.20
N ILE A 331 4.87 22.57 4.86
CA ILE A 331 4.85 21.19 4.41
C ILE A 331 3.40 20.83 4.08
N LEU A 332 3.12 20.56 2.81
CA LEU A 332 1.80 20.15 2.33
C LEU A 332 1.83 18.65 2.02
N GLY A 333 1.11 17.88 2.83
CA GLY A 333 1.11 16.43 2.81
C GLY A 333 2.15 15.83 3.75
N PHE A 334 1.71 14.84 4.54
CA PHE A 334 2.54 14.05 5.45
C PHE A 334 2.31 12.54 5.26
N ALA A 335 1.10 12.10 4.85
CA ALA A 335 0.84 10.70 4.51
C ALA A 335 1.75 10.19 3.38
N PHE A 336 2.06 8.89 3.33
CA PHE A 336 3.04 8.37 2.36
C PHE A 336 2.55 8.44 0.89
N LYS A 337 1.23 8.45 0.70
CA LYS A 337 0.50 8.68 -0.55
C LYS A 337 -0.83 9.38 -0.25
N LYS A 338 -1.54 9.84 -1.28
CA LYS A 338 -2.91 10.36 -1.12
C LYS A 338 -3.91 9.26 -0.73
N ASP A 339 -5.06 9.68 -0.22
CA ASP A 339 -6.23 8.88 0.14
C ASP A 339 -6.02 7.86 1.29
N THR A 340 -4.99 8.07 2.12
CA THR A 340 -4.73 7.35 3.38
C THR A 340 -4.26 8.30 4.47
N GLY A 341 -4.47 7.93 5.74
CA GLY A 341 -3.85 8.59 6.90
C GLY A 341 -2.53 7.96 7.35
N ASP A 342 -2.01 6.97 6.62
CA ASP A 342 -0.78 6.26 6.99
C ASP A 342 0.50 7.06 6.72
N THR A 343 1.40 7.04 7.70
CA THR A 343 2.67 7.76 7.72
C THR A 343 3.89 6.83 7.71
N ARG A 344 3.71 5.50 7.75
CA ARG A 344 4.82 4.53 7.83
C ARG A 344 5.76 4.68 6.63
N GLU A 345 7.05 4.89 6.92
CA GLU A 345 8.10 5.21 5.93
C GLU A 345 7.74 6.36 4.95
N THR A 346 6.87 7.30 5.34
CA THR A 346 6.58 8.46 4.48
C THR A 346 7.86 9.29 4.23
N PRO A 347 8.17 9.63 2.96
CA PRO A 347 9.28 10.54 2.65
C PRO A 347 9.18 11.90 3.38
N ALA A 348 7.98 12.29 3.80
CA ALA A 348 7.77 13.53 4.56
C ALA A 348 8.53 13.54 5.90
N ILE A 349 8.68 12.39 6.58
CA ILE A 349 9.45 12.28 7.83
C ILE A 349 10.92 12.61 7.58
N ASP A 350 11.54 12.00 6.56
CA ASP A 350 12.96 12.22 6.24
C ASP A 350 13.22 13.67 5.79
N VAL A 351 12.35 14.23 4.95
CA VAL A 351 12.46 15.63 4.51
C VAL A 351 12.31 16.60 5.69
N CYS A 352 11.32 16.38 6.55
CA CYS A 352 11.13 17.20 7.75
C CYS A 352 12.34 17.09 8.71
N LYS A 353 12.86 15.88 8.96
CA LYS A 353 14.04 15.68 9.82
C LYS A 353 15.29 16.35 9.25
N GLY A 354 15.49 16.31 7.93
CA GLY A 354 16.57 17.04 7.26
C GLY A 354 16.47 18.56 7.48
N LEU A 355 15.30 19.15 7.21
CA LEU A 355 15.08 20.59 7.37
C LEU A 355 15.14 21.06 8.84
N LEU A 356 14.70 20.21 9.78
CA LEU A 356 14.85 20.47 11.23
C LEU A 356 16.32 20.41 11.68
N GLY A 357 17.14 19.55 11.08
CA GLY A 357 18.59 19.51 11.30
C GLY A 357 19.25 20.86 11.00
N ASP A 358 18.81 21.52 9.92
CA ASP A 358 19.24 22.86 9.51
C ASP A 358 18.43 23.99 10.19
N LYS A 359 17.69 23.67 11.27
CA LYS A 359 16.95 24.59 12.15
C LYS A 359 15.82 25.38 11.48
N ALA A 360 15.18 24.82 10.45
CA ALA A 360 13.94 25.38 9.91
C ALA A 360 12.80 25.34 10.93
N HIS A 361 11.81 26.23 10.76
CA HIS A 361 10.51 26.14 11.42
C HIS A 361 9.50 25.54 10.44
N LEU A 362 8.88 24.42 10.80
CA LEU A 362 7.94 23.71 9.93
C LEU A 362 6.48 24.04 10.26
N SER A 363 5.67 24.21 9.22
CA SER A 363 4.22 24.38 9.32
C SER A 363 3.55 23.34 8.45
N ILE A 364 3.03 22.29 9.09
CA ILE A 364 2.61 21.05 8.44
C ILE A 364 1.08 21.01 8.34
N TYR A 365 0.58 20.73 7.14
CA TYR A 365 -0.82 20.43 6.89
C TYR A 365 -0.94 19.11 6.09
N ASP A 366 -1.78 18.20 6.58
CA ASP A 366 -2.23 17.02 5.85
C ASP A 366 -3.74 16.83 6.12
N PRO A 367 -4.58 16.51 5.12
CA PRO A 367 -6.02 16.35 5.31
C PRO A 367 -6.46 15.15 6.18
N GLN A 368 -5.62 14.12 6.35
CA GLN A 368 -5.99 12.87 7.03
C GLN A 368 -5.07 12.49 8.19
N VAL A 369 -3.82 12.96 8.24
CA VAL A 369 -2.89 12.65 9.34
C VAL A 369 -3.11 13.59 10.54
N SER A 370 -3.35 13.02 11.73
CA SER A 370 -3.51 13.80 12.95
C SER A 370 -2.21 14.46 13.43
N GLY A 371 -2.33 15.64 14.06
CA GLY A 371 -1.17 16.35 14.59
C GLY A 371 -0.39 15.61 15.67
N GLU A 372 -1.06 14.74 16.45
CA GLU A 372 -0.40 13.84 17.40
C GLU A 372 0.49 12.82 16.69
N GLN A 373 0.02 12.23 15.59
CA GLN A 373 0.77 11.26 14.80
C GLN A 373 1.99 11.92 14.14
N ILE A 374 1.83 13.12 13.56
CA ILE A 374 2.94 13.92 13.00
C ILE A 374 4.02 14.19 14.06
N GLN A 375 3.64 14.66 15.26
CA GLN A 375 4.60 14.94 16.34
C GLN A 375 5.31 13.66 16.84
N ARG A 376 4.59 12.54 16.92
CA ARG A 376 5.12 11.22 17.28
C ARG A 376 6.17 10.74 16.25
N ASP A 377 5.83 10.76 14.97
CA ASP A 377 6.69 10.27 13.89
C ASP A 377 7.98 11.09 13.72
N LEU A 378 7.91 12.40 13.97
CA LEU A 378 9.07 13.27 13.96
C LEU A 378 9.98 13.08 15.19
N ALA A 379 9.45 12.64 16.33
CA ALA A 379 10.22 12.32 17.54
C ALA A 379 10.83 10.90 17.52
N MET A 380 10.26 9.96 16.77
CA MET A 380 10.73 8.56 16.66
C MET A 380 12.04 8.38 15.88
N LYS A 381 12.77 7.29 16.16
CA LYS A 381 13.89 6.83 15.33
C LYS A 381 13.38 6.01 14.14
N LYS A 382 14.22 5.85 13.11
CA LYS A 382 13.91 5.03 11.93
C LYS A 382 13.66 3.58 12.37
N PHE A 383 12.61 2.95 11.84
CA PHE A 383 12.07 1.62 12.19
C PHE A 383 11.30 1.48 13.51
N ASP A 384 11.20 2.51 14.38
CA ASP A 384 10.36 2.41 15.61
C ASP A 384 8.87 2.21 15.30
N TRP A 385 8.40 2.69 14.15
CA TRP A 385 7.00 2.61 13.69
C TRP A 385 6.50 1.17 13.44
N ASP A 386 7.40 0.24 13.15
CA ASP A 386 7.09 -1.15 12.77
C ASP A 386 6.76 -1.98 14.05
N HIS A 387 7.30 -1.57 15.20
CA HIS A 387 7.06 -2.18 16.51
C HIS A 387 5.64 -1.89 17.05
N PRO A 388 5.09 -2.76 17.93
CA PRO A 388 3.81 -2.52 18.59
C PRO A 388 3.79 -1.20 19.37
N ILE A 389 2.62 -0.55 19.38
CA ILE A 389 2.37 0.75 20.03
C ILE A 389 2.82 0.78 21.50
N HIS A 390 2.74 -0.34 22.23
CA HIS A 390 3.16 -0.42 23.65
C HIS A 390 4.69 -0.49 23.85
N LEU A 391 5.48 -0.73 22.80
CA LEU A 391 6.95 -0.67 22.81
C LEU A 391 7.49 0.62 22.16
N GLN A 392 6.62 1.44 21.58
CA GLN A 392 6.97 2.75 21.04
C GLN A 392 7.14 3.78 22.18
N PRO A 393 7.91 4.87 21.98
CA PRO A 393 8.10 5.90 22.99
C PRO A 393 6.77 6.52 23.45
N LEU A 394 6.45 6.35 24.74
CA LEU A 394 5.15 6.71 25.35
C LEU A 394 4.84 8.21 25.42
N SER A 395 5.75 9.08 24.98
CA SER A 395 5.59 10.54 25.01
C SER A 395 6.25 11.19 23.79
N PRO A 396 5.49 11.79 22.86
CA PRO A 396 6.07 12.72 21.89
C PRO A 396 6.53 13.97 22.65
N THR A 397 7.84 14.16 22.79
CA THR A 397 8.36 15.47 23.17
C THR A 397 8.05 16.41 22.02
N SER A 398 7.08 17.33 22.19
CA SER A 398 6.63 18.23 21.11
C SER A 398 7.84 18.91 20.47
N VAL A 399 8.04 18.71 19.17
CA VAL A 399 9.16 19.29 18.44
C VAL A 399 8.88 20.79 18.34
N LYS A 400 9.54 21.61 19.17
CA LYS A 400 9.24 23.04 19.33
C LYS A 400 9.25 23.85 18.03
N GLN A 401 9.95 23.36 17.01
CA GLN A 401 10.05 23.98 15.69
C GLN A 401 8.95 23.53 14.71
N VAL A 402 8.03 22.65 15.10
CA VAL A 402 6.95 22.10 14.27
C VAL A 402 5.60 22.59 14.75
N SER A 403 4.88 23.28 13.88
CA SER A 403 3.46 23.60 14.01
C SER A 403 2.65 22.69 13.08
N VAL A 404 1.58 22.09 13.59
CA VAL A 404 0.57 21.41 12.76
C VAL A 404 -0.65 22.31 12.70
N VAL A 405 -1.20 22.51 11.51
CA VAL A 405 -2.31 23.43 11.25
C VAL A 405 -3.40 22.76 10.43
N TRP A 406 -4.59 23.37 10.39
CA TRP A 406 -5.82 22.78 9.85
C TRP A 406 -6.07 23.04 8.37
N ASP A 407 -5.28 23.90 7.72
CA ASP A 407 -5.46 24.26 6.31
C ASP A 407 -4.15 24.72 5.64
N ALA A 408 -4.09 24.57 4.32
CA ALA A 408 -2.93 24.92 3.51
C ALA A 408 -2.60 26.43 3.49
N TYR A 409 -3.57 27.33 3.67
CA TYR A 409 -3.33 28.78 3.67
C TYR A 409 -2.65 29.22 4.97
N THR A 410 -3.06 28.68 6.12
CA THR A 410 -2.40 28.91 7.41
C THR A 410 -0.99 28.32 7.44
N ALA A 411 -0.78 27.15 6.80
CA ALA A 411 0.55 26.55 6.68
C ALA A 411 1.50 27.45 5.87
N THR A 412 1.02 27.99 4.75
CA THR A 412 1.83 28.76 3.77
C THR A 412 1.97 30.24 4.09
N LYS A 413 1.07 30.85 4.88
CA LYS A 413 1.20 32.24 5.33
C LYS A 413 2.55 32.50 5.99
N ASP A 414 3.23 33.58 5.62
CA ASP A 414 4.56 33.98 6.12
C ASP A 414 5.67 32.92 5.89
N ALA A 415 5.42 31.89 5.07
CA ALA A 415 6.45 30.91 4.71
C ALA A 415 7.42 31.48 3.66
N HIS A 416 8.65 30.95 3.66
CA HIS A 416 9.67 31.25 2.66
C HIS A 416 9.62 30.24 1.50
N GLY A 417 9.28 28.99 1.81
CA GLY A 417 9.13 27.92 0.82
C GLY A 417 7.98 26.97 1.18
N ILE A 418 7.42 26.34 0.16
CA ILE A 418 6.41 25.27 0.27
C ILE A 418 7.04 23.97 -0.23
N CYS A 419 6.96 22.90 0.55
CA CYS A 419 7.30 21.54 0.12
C CYS A 419 6.01 20.73 -0.03
N ILE A 420 5.69 20.29 -1.25
CA ILE A 420 4.54 19.39 -1.50
C ILE A 420 5.06 17.96 -1.49
N LEU A 421 4.70 17.18 -0.46
CA LEU A 421 5.29 15.87 -0.17
C LEU A 421 4.31 14.70 -0.30
N THR A 422 3.01 14.98 -0.47
CA THR A 422 1.95 13.98 -0.74
C THR A 422 1.01 14.51 -1.82
N GLU A 423 0.61 13.64 -2.76
CA GLU A 423 -0.16 14.00 -3.96
C GLU A 423 -1.67 14.22 -3.76
N TRP A 424 -2.08 14.83 -2.64
CA TRP A 424 -3.48 15.16 -2.36
C TRP A 424 -4.08 16.04 -3.46
N ASP A 425 -5.27 15.67 -3.95
CA ASP A 425 -5.91 16.35 -5.08
C ASP A 425 -6.30 17.80 -4.76
N GLU A 426 -6.58 18.12 -3.49
CA GLU A 426 -6.85 19.49 -3.02
C GLU A 426 -5.72 20.47 -3.43
N PHE A 427 -4.46 20.04 -3.28
CA PHE A 427 -3.29 20.88 -3.55
C PHE A 427 -3.19 21.32 -5.01
N LYS A 428 -3.85 20.63 -5.95
CA LYS A 428 -3.92 21.02 -7.37
C LYS A 428 -4.75 22.28 -7.60
N SER A 429 -5.66 22.59 -6.67
CA SER A 429 -6.75 23.57 -6.84
C SER A 429 -6.67 24.77 -5.91
N LEU A 430 -5.63 24.87 -5.09
CA LEU A 430 -5.41 25.99 -4.17
C LEU A 430 -5.24 27.32 -4.91
N ASP A 431 -5.69 28.41 -4.29
CA ASP A 431 -5.41 29.77 -4.78
C ASP A 431 -3.94 30.14 -4.51
N TYR A 432 -3.08 29.72 -5.42
CA TYR A 432 -1.65 29.99 -5.37
C TYR A 432 -1.30 31.48 -5.49
N LYS A 433 -2.19 32.32 -6.04
CA LYS A 433 -1.95 33.77 -6.10
C LYS A 433 -2.12 34.38 -4.70
N LYS A 434 -3.19 34.05 -4.00
CA LYS A 434 -3.40 34.41 -2.59
C LYS A 434 -2.29 33.87 -1.68
N ILE A 435 -1.84 32.63 -1.91
CA ILE A 435 -0.70 32.06 -1.17
C ILE A 435 0.58 32.86 -1.43
N TYR A 436 0.92 33.14 -2.69
CA TYR A 436 2.09 33.94 -3.07
C TYR A 436 2.07 35.31 -2.38
N ASP A 437 0.95 36.02 -2.43
CA ASP A 437 0.83 37.36 -1.87
C ASP A 437 1.02 37.40 -0.34
N ASN A 438 0.78 36.28 0.35
CA ASN A 438 0.95 36.12 1.80
C ASN A 438 2.27 35.42 2.22
N MET A 439 3.16 35.10 1.29
CA MET A 439 4.48 34.51 1.57
C MET A 439 5.61 35.54 1.66
N GLN A 440 6.70 35.19 2.33
CA GLN A 440 7.96 35.95 2.29
C GLN A 440 8.57 35.89 0.89
N LYS A 441 9.37 36.91 0.51
CA LYS A 441 9.97 37.03 -0.82
C LYS A 441 11.51 36.92 -0.77
N PRO A 442 12.17 36.25 -1.73
CA PRO A 442 11.57 35.46 -2.81
C PRO A 442 10.85 34.21 -2.27
N ALA A 443 9.74 33.83 -2.92
CA ALA A 443 8.89 32.71 -2.51
C ALA A 443 9.19 31.47 -3.35
N PHE A 444 9.39 30.32 -2.68
CA PHE A 444 9.78 29.07 -3.33
C PHE A 444 8.67 28.01 -3.27
N VAL A 445 8.56 27.20 -4.33
CA VAL A 445 7.76 25.96 -4.33
C VAL A 445 8.62 24.79 -4.74
N PHE A 446 8.65 23.76 -3.90
CA PHE A 446 9.34 22.49 -4.09
C PHE A 446 8.30 21.38 -4.20
N ASP A 447 7.94 21.03 -5.44
CA ASP A 447 6.98 19.98 -5.73
C ASP A 447 7.67 18.61 -5.80
N GLY A 448 7.54 17.85 -4.72
CA GLY A 448 8.06 16.49 -4.58
C GLY A 448 7.19 15.41 -5.22
N ARG A 449 6.05 15.77 -5.85
CA ARG A 449 5.04 14.83 -6.35
C ARG A 449 4.52 15.13 -7.76
N ASN A 450 4.97 16.22 -8.38
CA ASN A 450 4.51 16.70 -9.70
C ASN A 450 3.00 17.01 -9.77
N VAL A 451 2.46 17.52 -8.67
CA VAL A 451 1.04 17.83 -8.46
C VAL A 451 0.64 19.16 -9.09
N VAL A 452 1.55 20.15 -9.12
CA VAL A 452 1.23 21.53 -9.52
C VAL A 452 1.74 21.91 -10.90
N ASP A 453 1.08 22.89 -11.49
CA ASP A 453 1.45 23.50 -12.77
C ASP A 453 2.61 24.49 -12.57
N ALA A 454 3.83 24.00 -12.82
CA ALA A 454 5.05 24.75 -12.54
C ALA A 454 5.18 26.05 -13.35
N GLU A 455 4.64 26.12 -14.58
CA GLU A 455 4.74 27.33 -15.39
C GLU A 455 3.77 28.42 -14.88
N LYS A 456 2.53 28.05 -14.54
CA LYS A 456 1.59 29.00 -13.89
C LYS A 456 2.12 29.56 -12.57
N LEU A 457 2.81 28.74 -11.78
CA LEU A 457 3.43 29.21 -10.54
C LEU A 457 4.60 30.18 -10.81
N ARG A 458 5.39 29.97 -11.86
CA ARG A 458 6.42 30.93 -12.30
C ARG A 458 5.81 32.23 -12.80
N GLU A 459 4.71 32.19 -13.55
CA GLU A 459 3.97 33.37 -14.00
C GLU A 459 3.43 34.21 -12.82
N ILE A 460 3.01 33.56 -11.72
CA ILE A 460 2.63 34.24 -10.46
C ILE A 460 3.84 34.90 -9.76
N GLY A 461 5.06 34.39 -10.01
CA GLY A 461 6.32 34.89 -9.45
C GLY A 461 7.04 33.95 -8.47
N PHE A 462 6.60 32.69 -8.34
CA PHE A 462 7.32 31.70 -7.55
C PHE A 462 8.60 31.22 -8.25
N ILE A 463 9.63 30.91 -7.45
CA ILE A 463 10.76 30.09 -7.91
C ILE A 463 10.37 28.62 -7.73
N VAL A 464 10.28 27.87 -8.83
CA VAL A 464 9.67 26.53 -8.81
C VAL A 464 10.67 25.41 -9.13
N TYR A 465 10.83 24.51 -8.17
CA TYR A 465 11.47 23.21 -8.35
C TYR A 465 10.40 22.11 -8.39
N SER A 466 10.42 21.25 -9.42
CA SER A 466 9.63 20.01 -9.42
C SER A 466 10.52 18.84 -9.81
N ILE A 467 10.32 17.68 -9.16
CA ILE A 467 11.16 16.50 -9.39
C ILE A 467 11.05 16.02 -10.85
N GLY A 468 12.19 15.88 -11.53
CA GLY A 468 12.24 15.39 -12.91
C GLY A 468 11.84 16.41 -13.99
N LYS A 469 11.44 17.63 -13.61
CA LYS A 469 11.19 18.74 -14.56
C LYS A 469 12.42 19.65 -14.73
N PRO A 470 12.51 20.46 -15.80
CA PRO A 470 13.57 21.45 -15.97
C PRO A 470 13.66 22.42 -14.78
N LEU A 471 14.88 22.72 -14.36
CA LEU A 471 15.15 23.69 -13.30
C LEU A 471 14.75 25.11 -13.72
N ASP A 472 14.16 25.83 -12.79
CA ASP A 472 13.99 27.28 -12.84
C ASP A 472 15.33 27.97 -13.15
N ALA A 473 15.29 29.13 -13.82
CA ALA A 473 16.49 29.90 -14.13
C ALA A 473 17.30 30.25 -12.87
N TRP A 474 16.61 30.60 -11.77
CA TRP A 474 17.24 30.88 -10.47
C TRP A 474 18.02 29.68 -9.90
N LEU A 475 17.60 28.45 -10.23
CA LEU A 475 18.09 27.21 -9.63
C LEU A 475 19.23 26.55 -10.41
N LYS A 476 19.52 27.00 -11.64
CA LYS A 476 20.52 26.38 -12.53
C LYS A 476 21.94 26.52 -11.98
N ASP A 477 22.27 27.70 -11.45
CA ASP A 477 23.62 28.01 -10.94
C ASP A 477 23.80 27.63 -9.46
N MET A 478 22.74 27.13 -8.81
CA MET A 478 22.77 26.62 -7.43
C MET A 478 22.79 25.08 -7.46
N PRO A 479 23.94 24.42 -7.25
CA PRO A 479 23.97 22.96 -7.16
C PRO A 479 23.16 22.46 -5.94
N ALA A 480 22.57 21.26 -6.06
CA ALA A 480 21.91 20.55 -4.95
C ALA A 480 22.88 19.64 -4.18
N VAL A 481 24.17 19.95 -4.22
CA VAL A 481 25.25 19.07 -3.78
C VAL A 481 26.04 19.81 -2.71
N ALA A 482 26.09 19.21 -1.53
CA ALA A 482 27.24 19.26 -0.63
C ALA A 482 28.06 18.00 -0.91
#